data_AF-A0A537KPV0-F1
#
_entry.id   AF-A0A537KPV0-F1
#
_cell.length_a   1.000
_cell.length_b   1.000
_cell.length_c   1.000
_cell.angle_alpha   90.00
_cell.angle_beta   90.00
_cell.angle_gamma   90.00
#
_symmetry.space_group_name_H-M   'P 1'
#
loop_
_entity.id
_entity.type
_entity.pdbx_description
1 polymer ?
#
loop_
_entity_poly.entity_id
_entity_poly.type
_entity_poly.pdbx_seq_one_letter_code
_entity_poly.pdbx_strand_id
1 'polypeptide(L)'
;MSKFTIAIHGGAGTISKKSMTPEKEAAYFKALNDALDAGYRILEKKGDALDAVKAAVIELENNILFNAGKGSVFTNTGTHEMDASIMDGKDLSAGSVAAVKNIRNPVELAYTVMKKSEHVFLIGNGAEEFAKQNGIAFEPDEYFYSEFRHKQLLKTKKSNEIALDHSVDPDDKKFGTVGAVACDVNGNLAAATSTGGMTNKQFGRVGDSSIIGAGTYANNKTCAISCTGHGEPFIKAVAAYDVSCLMEYKGFSLEKGMNKVVMKKLLKIDGEGGMIGVDAKGNAALVFNSKGMYRGFYSSDGKREVSIYK
;
A
#
# COMPACT_ATOMS: atom_id res chain seq x y z
N MET A 1 -27.52 1.54 -12.26
CA MET A 1 -26.24 0.80 -12.18
C MET A 1 -25.61 1.12 -10.83
N SER A 2 -25.06 0.13 -10.15
CA SER A 2 -24.32 0.35 -8.91
C SER A 2 -23.09 1.20 -9.18
N LYS A 3 -22.75 2.08 -8.24
CA LYS A 3 -21.59 2.96 -8.32
C LYS A 3 -20.31 2.13 -8.15
N PHE A 4 -19.40 2.20 -9.12
CA PHE A 4 -18.07 1.60 -9.01
C PHE A 4 -17.03 2.69 -8.75
N THR A 5 -16.03 2.36 -7.94
CA THR A 5 -15.03 3.32 -7.47
C THR A 5 -13.72 2.61 -7.24
N ILE A 6 -12.61 3.27 -7.57
CA ILE A 6 -11.26 2.86 -7.16
C ILE A 6 -10.59 4.01 -6.42
N ALA A 7 -9.83 3.69 -5.39
CA ALA A 7 -8.91 4.61 -4.72
C ALA A 7 -7.52 3.98 -4.65
N ILE A 8 -6.49 4.83 -4.68
CA ILE A 8 -5.08 4.44 -4.59
C ILE A 8 -4.32 5.32 -3.60
N HIS A 9 -3.18 4.82 -3.10
CA HIS A 9 -2.16 5.64 -2.48
C HIS A 9 -0.75 5.23 -2.91
N GLY A 10 0.16 6.21 -2.93
CA GLY A 10 1.60 6.05 -3.15
C GLY A 10 2.44 6.26 -1.89
N GLY A 11 1.80 6.35 -0.73
CA GLY A 11 2.46 6.42 0.57
C GLY A 11 2.19 7.70 1.35
N ALA A 12 2.25 7.59 2.68
CA ALA A 12 2.07 8.69 3.63
C ALA A 12 3.41 9.11 4.26
N GLY A 13 3.52 10.36 4.71
CA GLY A 13 4.66 10.79 5.52
C GLY A 13 4.90 12.30 5.45
N THR A 14 6.14 12.69 5.75
CA THR A 14 6.57 14.06 5.59
C THR A 14 6.89 14.36 4.13
N ILE A 15 5.88 14.88 3.43
CA ILE A 15 5.99 15.33 2.04
C ILE A 15 5.99 16.87 2.06
N SER A 16 7.17 17.47 2.03
CA SER A 16 7.32 18.92 2.04
C SER A 16 7.21 19.47 0.62
N LYS A 17 6.21 20.33 0.37
CA LYS A 17 6.09 21.05 -0.91
C LYS A 17 7.33 21.89 -1.23
N LYS A 18 8.05 22.37 -0.20
CA LYS A 18 9.27 23.16 -0.36
C LYS A 18 10.44 22.37 -0.95
N SER A 19 10.45 21.04 -0.80
CA SER A 19 11.49 20.17 -1.35
C SER A 19 11.07 19.47 -2.65
N MET A 20 9.92 19.85 -3.23
CA MET A 20 9.41 19.32 -4.48
C MET A 20 9.67 20.30 -5.62
N THR A 21 10.36 19.86 -6.67
CA THR A 21 10.45 20.64 -7.91
C THR A 21 9.16 20.44 -8.73
N PRO A 22 8.76 21.39 -9.59
CA PRO A 22 7.58 21.25 -10.45
C PRO A 22 7.59 19.97 -11.29
N GLU A 23 8.76 19.56 -11.79
CA GLU A 23 8.93 18.37 -12.62
C GLU A 23 8.70 17.09 -11.81
N LYS A 24 9.24 17.03 -10.59
CA LYS A 24 9.04 15.90 -9.67
C LYS A 24 7.59 15.80 -9.24
N GLU A 25 6.96 16.94 -8.93
CA GLU A 25 5.55 17.02 -8.58
C GLU A 25 4.67 16.51 -9.73
N ALA A 26 4.91 17.00 -10.96
CA ALA A 26 4.22 16.54 -12.16
C ALA A 26 4.40 15.03 -12.40
N ALA A 27 5.60 14.48 -12.15
CA ALA A 27 5.86 13.06 -12.27
C ALA A 27 5.06 12.22 -11.25
N TYR A 28 4.94 12.68 -10.00
CA TYR A 28 4.09 12.03 -8.99
C TYR A 28 2.61 12.09 -9.39
N PHE A 29 2.11 13.25 -9.83
CA PHE A 29 0.73 13.36 -10.30
C PHE A 29 0.46 12.47 -11.50
N LYS A 30 1.39 12.40 -12.47
CA LYS A 30 1.27 11.50 -13.62
C LYS A 30 1.20 10.05 -13.16
N ALA A 31 2.14 9.62 -12.30
CA ALA A 31 2.20 8.24 -11.82
C ALA A 31 0.93 7.82 -11.05
N LEU A 32 0.38 8.71 -10.22
CA LEU A 32 -0.90 8.47 -9.55
C LEU A 32 -2.06 8.36 -10.54
N ASN A 33 -2.10 9.22 -11.58
CA ASN A 33 -3.12 9.12 -12.61
C ASN A 33 -3.00 7.83 -13.42
N ASP A 34 -1.78 7.44 -13.82
CA ASP A 34 -1.53 6.20 -14.58
C ASP A 34 -2.05 4.97 -13.80
N ALA A 35 -1.74 4.88 -12.50
CA ALA A 35 -2.20 3.78 -11.64
C ALA A 35 -3.73 3.77 -11.45
N LEU A 36 -4.31 4.95 -11.27
CA LEU A 36 -5.76 5.11 -11.12
C LEU A 36 -6.48 4.70 -12.41
N ASP A 37 -5.96 5.10 -13.56
CA ASP A 37 -6.50 4.77 -14.88
C ASP A 37 -6.34 3.27 -15.19
N ALA A 38 -5.23 2.64 -14.78
CA ALA A 38 -5.00 1.21 -14.97
C ALA A 38 -6.10 0.37 -14.33
N GLY A 39 -6.43 0.65 -13.06
CA GLY A 39 -7.52 -0.05 -12.36
C GLY A 39 -8.91 0.40 -12.83
N TYR A 40 -9.14 1.69 -13.05
CA TYR A 40 -10.46 2.20 -13.47
C TYR A 40 -10.91 1.64 -14.83
N ARG A 41 -10.00 1.48 -15.80
CA ARG A 41 -10.32 0.87 -17.11
C ARG A 41 -10.86 -0.56 -16.99
N ILE A 42 -10.47 -1.30 -15.96
CA ILE A 42 -11.00 -2.65 -15.70
C ILE A 42 -12.44 -2.54 -15.20
N LEU A 43 -12.69 -1.66 -14.21
CA LEU A 43 -14.03 -1.45 -13.67
C LEU A 43 -15.01 -0.89 -14.71
N GLU A 44 -14.56 0.03 -15.57
CA GLU A 44 -15.37 0.61 -16.65
C GLU A 44 -15.82 -0.46 -17.66
N LYS A 45 -14.99 -1.48 -17.90
CA LYS A 45 -15.32 -2.65 -18.71
C LYS A 45 -16.12 -3.72 -17.93
N LYS A 46 -16.63 -3.38 -16.74
CA LYS A 46 -17.36 -4.28 -15.84
C LYS A 46 -16.52 -5.47 -15.35
N GLY A 47 -15.21 -5.31 -15.29
CA GLY A 47 -14.30 -6.28 -14.67
C GLY A 47 -14.39 -6.25 -13.14
N ASP A 48 -13.78 -7.25 -12.51
CA ASP A 48 -13.85 -7.46 -11.06
C ASP A 48 -12.97 -6.49 -10.28
N ALA A 49 -13.39 -6.14 -9.06
CA ALA A 49 -12.64 -5.27 -8.16
C ALA A 49 -11.22 -5.79 -7.89
N LEU A 50 -11.06 -7.11 -7.82
CA LEU A 50 -9.82 -7.79 -7.54
C LEU A 50 -8.76 -7.55 -8.63
N ASP A 51 -9.16 -7.62 -9.90
CA ASP A 51 -8.27 -7.34 -11.02
C ASP A 51 -7.93 -5.85 -11.10
N ALA A 52 -8.88 -4.97 -10.76
CA ALA A 52 -8.68 -3.53 -10.74
C ALA A 52 -7.63 -3.09 -9.72
N VAL A 53 -7.70 -3.59 -8.47
CA VAL A 53 -6.68 -3.26 -7.46
C VAL A 53 -5.32 -3.84 -7.81
N LYS A 54 -5.28 -5.04 -8.38
CA LYS A 54 -4.04 -5.67 -8.84
C LYS A 54 -3.36 -4.84 -9.92
N ALA A 55 -4.08 -4.43 -10.96
CA ALA A 55 -3.55 -3.61 -12.04
C ALA A 55 -3.03 -2.25 -11.55
N ALA A 56 -3.76 -1.59 -10.66
CA ALA A 56 -3.33 -0.32 -10.07
C ALA A 56 -2.04 -0.47 -9.25
N VAL A 57 -1.91 -1.52 -8.43
CA VAL A 57 -0.70 -1.75 -7.63
C VAL A 57 0.48 -2.17 -8.50
N ILE A 58 0.29 -2.96 -9.57
CA ILE A 58 1.35 -3.28 -10.53
C ILE A 58 1.93 -2.01 -11.17
N GLU A 59 1.08 -1.05 -11.55
CA GLU A 59 1.53 0.22 -12.10
C GLU A 59 2.39 1.00 -11.08
N LEU A 60 1.98 1.00 -9.81
CA LEU A 60 2.74 1.64 -8.73
C LEU A 60 4.07 0.91 -8.43
N GLU A 61 4.09 -0.42 -8.44
CA GLU A 61 5.30 -1.24 -8.25
C GLU A 61 6.31 -1.10 -9.39
N ASN A 62 5.84 -0.86 -10.62
CA ASN A 62 6.71 -0.63 -11.77
C ASN A 62 7.29 0.79 -11.80
N ASN A 63 6.82 1.69 -10.93
CA ASN A 63 7.23 3.08 -10.88
C ASN A 63 8.27 3.34 -9.78
N ILE A 64 9.47 3.75 -10.19
CA ILE A 64 10.62 3.98 -9.29
C ILE A 64 10.39 5.06 -8.22
N LEU A 65 9.36 5.90 -8.37
CA LEU A 65 9.05 6.97 -7.41
C LEU A 65 8.46 6.46 -6.09
N PHE A 66 7.86 5.27 -6.09
CA PHE A 66 7.17 4.70 -4.93
C PHE A 66 7.98 3.57 -4.30
N ASN A 67 7.80 3.34 -2.98
CA ASN A 67 8.53 2.30 -2.26
C ASN A 67 7.77 0.97 -2.32
N ALA A 68 7.71 0.41 -3.51
CA ALA A 68 7.23 -0.94 -3.79
C ALA A 68 7.83 -1.40 -5.13
N GLY A 69 8.02 -2.70 -5.32
CA GLY A 69 8.63 -3.24 -6.54
C GLY A 69 9.93 -2.50 -6.87
N LYS A 70 10.01 -1.94 -8.08
CA LYS A 70 11.15 -1.23 -8.68
C LYS A 70 11.75 -0.12 -7.81
N GLY A 71 10.95 0.59 -7.02
CA GLY A 71 11.42 1.73 -6.20
C GLY A 71 11.65 1.40 -4.73
N SER A 72 11.70 0.11 -4.38
CA SER A 72 11.80 -0.37 -3.00
C SER A 72 13.03 0.17 -2.26
N VAL A 73 12.85 0.44 -0.97
CA VAL A 73 13.93 0.84 -0.07
C VAL A 73 14.93 -0.30 0.15
N PHE A 74 16.10 0.06 0.67
CA PHE A 74 17.14 -0.89 1.00
C PHE A 74 17.04 -1.40 2.44
N THR A 75 17.34 -2.68 2.63
CA THR A 75 17.64 -3.29 3.92
C THR A 75 18.97 -2.77 4.48
N ASN A 76 19.27 -3.10 5.74
CA ASN A 76 20.57 -2.79 6.34
C ASN A 76 21.75 -3.45 5.60
N THR A 77 21.54 -4.56 4.90
CA THR A 77 22.60 -5.22 4.10
C THR A 77 22.69 -4.69 2.67
N GLY A 78 21.92 -3.67 2.30
CA GLY A 78 21.94 -3.10 0.96
C GLY A 78 21.22 -3.95 -0.09
N THR A 79 20.32 -4.83 0.33
CA THR A 79 19.44 -5.62 -0.56
C THR A 79 18.01 -5.06 -0.55
N HIS A 80 17.12 -5.66 -1.33
CA HIS A 80 15.68 -5.38 -1.30
C HIS A 80 14.91 -6.58 -0.77
N GLU A 81 13.90 -6.32 0.05
CA GLU A 81 12.98 -7.33 0.59
C GLU A 81 11.58 -6.72 0.54
N MET A 82 10.65 -7.36 -0.14
CA MET A 82 9.34 -6.79 -0.43
C MET A 82 8.23 -7.59 0.22
N ASP A 83 7.18 -6.87 0.59
CA ASP A 83 5.97 -7.41 1.23
C ASP A 83 4.75 -6.95 0.42
N ALA A 84 3.78 -7.84 0.19
CA ALA A 84 2.52 -7.48 -0.44
C ALA A 84 1.37 -8.40 0.01
N SER A 85 0.15 -7.88 -0.03
CA SER A 85 -1.05 -8.69 0.13
C SER A 85 -2.20 -8.18 -0.74
N ILE A 86 -3.14 -9.08 -1.03
CA ILE A 86 -4.37 -8.81 -1.77
C ILE A 86 -5.51 -9.63 -1.17
N MET A 87 -6.72 -9.07 -1.14
CA MET A 87 -7.89 -9.70 -0.55
C MET A 87 -9.15 -9.41 -1.37
N ASP A 88 -9.94 -10.47 -1.59
CA ASP A 88 -11.28 -10.41 -2.19
C ASP A 88 -12.34 -10.37 -1.08
N GLY A 89 -13.17 -9.33 -1.08
CA GLY A 89 -14.23 -9.13 -0.10
C GLY A 89 -15.44 -10.03 -0.30
N LYS A 90 -15.56 -10.72 -1.45
CA LYS A 90 -16.70 -11.58 -1.76
C LYS A 90 -16.75 -12.83 -0.89
N ASP A 91 -15.63 -13.51 -0.77
CA ASP A 91 -15.47 -14.77 -0.04
C ASP A 91 -14.37 -14.71 1.02
N LEU A 92 -13.76 -13.53 1.22
CA LEU A 92 -12.64 -13.30 2.13
C LEU A 92 -11.36 -14.05 1.74
N SER A 93 -11.27 -14.55 0.51
CA SER A 93 -10.03 -15.11 -0.01
C SER A 93 -8.93 -14.05 -0.01
N ALA A 94 -7.73 -14.47 0.39
CA ALA A 94 -6.60 -13.57 0.54
C ALA A 94 -5.30 -14.27 0.17
N GLY A 95 -4.34 -13.48 -0.29
CA GLY A 95 -2.99 -13.93 -0.56
C GLY A 95 -1.99 -12.89 -0.11
N SER A 96 -0.85 -13.37 0.35
CA SER A 96 0.17 -12.52 0.97
C SER A 96 1.56 -13.12 0.80
N VAL A 97 2.54 -12.23 0.62
CA VAL A 97 3.95 -12.53 0.65
C VAL A 97 4.74 -11.53 1.49
N ALA A 98 5.81 -11.98 2.13
CA ALA A 98 6.71 -11.12 2.89
C ALA A 98 8.17 -11.54 2.72
N ALA A 99 9.05 -10.54 2.84
CA ALA A 99 10.50 -10.67 2.72
C ALA A 99 10.96 -11.37 1.42
N VAL A 100 10.21 -11.20 0.32
CA VAL A 100 10.57 -11.78 -0.98
C VAL A 100 11.57 -10.91 -1.72
N LYS A 101 12.47 -11.54 -2.46
CA LYS A 101 13.54 -10.89 -3.23
C LYS A 101 13.38 -11.15 -4.71
N ASN A 102 13.85 -10.19 -5.52
CA ASN A 102 13.91 -10.26 -6.97
C ASN A 102 12.59 -10.51 -7.71
N ILE A 103 11.44 -10.56 -7.03
CA ILE A 103 10.12 -10.63 -7.67
C ILE A 103 9.76 -9.26 -8.24
N ARG A 104 9.49 -9.18 -9.55
CA ARG A 104 9.16 -7.92 -10.23
C ARG A 104 7.96 -7.22 -9.58
N ASN A 105 6.90 -7.99 -9.34
CA ASN A 105 5.62 -7.53 -8.84
C ASN A 105 5.13 -8.39 -7.66
N PRO A 106 5.49 -8.05 -6.41
CA PRO A 106 5.05 -8.77 -5.22
C PRO A 106 3.53 -8.93 -5.12
N VAL A 107 2.72 -7.96 -5.57
CA VAL A 107 1.25 -8.09 -5.58
C VAL A 107 0.75 -9.21 -6.50
N GLU A 108 1.42 -9.45 -7.63
CA GLU A 108 1.08 -10.54 -8.55
C GLU A 108 1.39 -11.90 -7.91
N LEU A 109 2.49 -11.99 -7.16
CA LEU A 109 2.80 -13.19 -6.38
C LEU A 109 1.76 -13.41 -5.27
N ALA A 110 1.38 -12.37 -4.53
CA ALA A 110 0.32 -12.45 -3.52
C ALA A 110 -1.02 -12.92 -4.13
N TYR A 111 -1.42 -12.37 -5.29
CA TYR A 111 -2.59 -12.84 -6.04
C TYR A 111 -2.48 -14.30 -6.44
N THR A 112 -1.28 -14.74 -6.84
CA THR A 112 -1.02 -16.12 -7.23
C THR A 112 -1.09 -17.08 -6.05
N VAL A 113 -0.60 -16.68 -4.87
CA VAL A 113 -0.76 -17.46 -3.62
C VAL A 113 -2.24 -17.71 -3.34
N MET A 114 -3.06 -16.66 -3.42
CA MET A 114 -4.52 -16.75 -3.21
C MET A 114 -5.22 -17.68 -4.21
N LYS A 115 -4.81 -17.68 -5.49
CA LYS A 115 -5.50 -18.43 -6.56
C LYS A 115 -4.95 -19.84 -6.80
N LYS A 116 -3.69 -20.11 -6.46
CA LYS A 116 -2.98 -21.35 -6.85
C LYS A 116 -2.35 -22.09 -5.67
N SER A 117 -2.74 -21.78 -4.44
CA SER A 117 -2.34 -22.53 -3.25
C SER A 117 -3.51 -22.69 -2.28
N GLU A 118 -3.37 -23.58 -1.30
CA GLU A 118 -4.29 -23.70 -0.17
C GLU A 118 -3.90 -22.78 1.01
N HIS A 119 -3.00 -21.83 0.76
CA HIS A 119 -2.39 -20.99 1.78
C HIS A 119 -2.74 -19.52 1.56
N VAL A 120 -2.73 -18.76 2.65
CA VAL A 120 -2.94 -17.30 2.61
C VAL A 120 -1.61 -16.55 2.57
N PHE A 121 -0.55 -17.07 3.20
CA PHE A 121 0.66 -16.28 3.45
C PHE A 121 1.93 -17.14 3.31
N LEU A 122 2.80 -16.78 2.36
CA LEU A 122 4.12 -17.37 2.16
C LEU A 122 5.22 -16.34 2.42
N ILE A 123 6.42 -16.76 2.85
CA ILE A 123 7.51 -15.82 3.15
C ILE A 123 8.86 -16.27 2.56
N GLY A 124 9.71 -15.29 2.24
CA GLY A 124 11.10 -15.47 1.83
C GLY A 124 11.30 -16.51 0.72
N ASN A 125 12.35 -17.32 0.86
CA ASN A 125 12.73 -18.32 -0.15
C ASN A 125 11.60 -19.30 -0.51
N GLY A 126 10.71 -19.63 0.43
CA GLY A 126 9.58 -20.52 0.15
C GLY A 126 8.56 -19.87 -0.80
N ALA A 127 8.28 -18.59 -0.61
CA ALA A 127 7.45 -17.82 -1.53
C ALA A 127 8.11 -17.65 -2.91
N GLU A 128 9.44 -17.46 -2.95
CA GLU A 128 10.20 -17.34 -4.19
C GLU A 128 10.22 -18.67 -4.99
N GLU A 129 10.33 -19.81 -4.31
CA GLU A 129 10.24 -21.11 -4.97
C GLU A 129 8.84 -21.34 -5.57
N PHE A 130 7.80 -21.02 -4.81
CA PHE A 130 6.43 -21.01 -5.32
C PHE A 130 6.26 -20.06 -6.52
N ALA A 131 6.92 -18.90 -6.49
CA ALA A 131 6.90 -17.95 -7.59
C ALA A 131 7.50 -18.55 -8.87
N LYS A 132 8.65 -19.23 -8.77
CA LYS A 132 9.29 -19.92 -9.91
C LYS A 132 8.39 -20.99 -10.51
N GLN A 133 7.78 -21.83 -9.66
CA GLN A 133 6.87 -22.90 -10.09
C GLN A 133 5.64 -22.36 -10.84
N ASN A 134 5.22 -21.12 -10.54
CA ASN A 134 4.07 -20.48 -11.15
C ASN A 134 4.42 -19.49 -12.28
N GLY A 135 5.69 -19.40 -12.68
CA GLY A 135 6.14 -18.54 -13.77
C GLY A 135 6.06 -17.03 -13.46
N ILE A 136 6.17 -16.65 -12.18
CA ILE A 136 6.20 -15.24 -11.77
C ILE A 136 7.53 -14.62 -12.21
N ALA A 137 7.47 -13.40 -12.75
CA ALA A 137 8.64 -12.71 -13.26
C ALA A 137 9.62 -12.31 -12.15
N PHE A 138 10.90 -12.64 -12.36
CA PHE A 138 12.02 -12.17 -11.56
C PHE A 138 12.79 -11.09 -12.33
N GLU A 139 13.39 -10.16 -11.61
CA GLU A 139 14.25 -9.11 -12.13
C GLU A 139 15.59 -9.10 -11.37
N PRO A 140 16.69 -8.68 -12.02
CA PRO A 140 17.98 -8.56 -11.37
C PRO A 140 18.00 -7.37 -10.39
N ASP A 141 18.98 -7.32 -9.49
CA ASP A 141 19.05 -6.29 -8.43
C ASP A 141 19.08 -4.86 -9.01
N GLU A 142 19.68 -4.67 -10.19
CA GLU A 142 19.76 -3.39 -10.89
C GLU A 142 18.39 -2.82 -11.26
N TYR A 143 17.37 -3.68 -11.45
CA TYR A 143 16.00 -3.23 -11.70
C TYR A 143 15.44 -2.45 -10.51
N PHE A 144 15.73 -2.90 -9.30
CA PHE A 144 15.23 -2.33 -8.05
C PHE A 144 16.09 -1.17 -7.53
N TYR A 145 17.28 -0.97 -8.11
CA TYR A 145 18.20 0.04 -7.66
C TYR A 145 17.69 1.45 -7.95
N SER A 146 17.65 2.28 -6.90
CA SER A 146 17.38 3.71 -6.98
C SER A 146 18.49 4.48 -6.27
N GLU A 147 19.19 5.36 -6.99
CA GLU A 147 20.23 6.21 -6.41
C GLU A 147 19.68 7.05 -5.25
N PHE A 148 18.43 7.52 -5.37
CA PHE A 148 17.75 8.24 -4.32
C PHE A 148 17.59 7.39 -3.05
N ARG A 149 17.10 6.15 -3.17
CA ARG A 149 16.91 5.25 -2.03
C ARG A 149 18.25 4.80 -1.43
N HIS A 150 19.27 4.62 -2.25
CA HIS A 150 20.60 4.25 -1.79
C HIS A 150 21.24 5.37 -0.96
N LYS A 151 21.11 6.64 -1.40
CA LYS A 151 21.53 7.80 -0.61
C LYS A 151 20.78 7.90 0.73
N GLN A 152 19.49 7.55 0.77
CA GLN A 152 18.73 7.47 2.03
C GLN A 152 19.34 6.42 2.99
N LEU A 153 19.65 5.21 2.50
CA LEU A 153 20.31 4.18 3.33
C LEU A 153 21.63 4.68 3.92
N LEU A 154 22.49 5.27 3.08
CA LEU A 154 23.79 5.78 3.54
C LEU A 154 23.65 6.87 4.61
N LYS A 155 22.66 7.76 4.47
CA LYS A 155 22.37 8.78 5.48
C LYS A 155 21.89 8.15 6.79
N THR A 156 20.97 7.18 6.73
CA THR A 156 20.46 6.47 7.92
C THR A 156 21.53 5.65 8.65
N LYS A 157 22.45 5.01 7.92
CA LYS A 157 23.58 4.29 8.52
C LYS A 157 24.53 5.23 9.27
N LYS A 158 24.88 6.35 8.65
CA LYS A 158 25.71 7.40 9.30
C LYS A 158 25.04 7.98 10.54
N SER A 159 23.72 8.22 10.50
CA SER A 159 23.01 8.72 11.68
C SER A 159 22.99 7.71 12.83
N ASN A 160 22.94 6.39 12.56
CA ASN A 160 23.04 5.38 13.63
C ASN A 160 24.44 5.33 14.27
N GLU A 161 25.50 5.73 13.56
CA GLU A 161 26.86 5.89 14.14
C GLU A 161 27.03 7.23 14.89
N ILE A 162 26.22 8.25 14.56
CA ILE A 162 26.33 9.63 15.10
C ILE A 162 25.25 9.94 16.18
N ALA A 163 24.24 9.07 16.37
CA ALA A 163 23.11 9.27 17.30
C ALA A 163 23.45 9.06 18.80
N LEU A 164 24.59 9.60 19.25
CA LEU A 164 24.75 10.08 20.62
C LEU A 164 24.27 11.53 20.78
N ASP A 165 23.93 12.23 19.69
CA ASP A 165 23.39 13.59 19.76
C ASP A 165 22.18 13.80 18.83
N HIS A 166 21.17 14.46 19.37
CA HIS A 166 19.83 14.65 18.82
C HIS A 166 19.79 15.30 17.41
N SER A 167 19.65 14.53 16.33
CA SER A 167 19.19 15.08 15.03
C SER A 167 18.84 14.01 13.97
N VAL A 168 17.67 13.36 14.10
CA VAL A 168 17.05 12.74 12.92
C VAL A 168 16.26 13.84 12.20
N ASP A 169 16.66 14.15 10.97
CA ASP A 169 16.00 15.13 10.10
C ASP A 169 14.48 14.84 10.02
N PRO A 170 13.60 15.76 10.46
CA PRO A 170 12.15 15.57 10.48
C PRO A 170 11.56 15.25 9.10
N ASP A 171 12.27 15.58 8.02
CA ASP A 171 11.84 15.38 6.63
C ASP A 171 12.17 13.98 6.05
N ASP A 172 12.82 13.10 6.81
CA ASP A 172 13.21 11.74 6.34
C ASP A 172 12.19 10.64 6.69
N LYS A 173 11.09 10.96 7.38
CA LYS A 173 9.97 10.04 7.62
C LYS A 173 9.06 9.93 6.38
N LYS A 174 9.57 9.29 5.32
CA LYS A 174 8.81 9.02 4.09
C LYS A 174 8.40 7.54 4.04
N PHE A 175 7.15 7.23 4.38
CA PHE A 175 6.60 5.88 4.33
C PHE A 175 5.97 5.62 2.96
N GLY A 176 6.73 5.05 2.03
CA GLY A 176 6.32 4.95 0.62
C GLY A 176 5.55 3.68 0.25
N THR A 177 4.80 3.06 1.17
CA THR A 177 3.93 1.90 0.85
C THR A 177 2.85 2.31 -0.15
N VAL A 178 2.59 1.45 -1.13
CA VAL A 178 1.57 1.67 -2.17
C VAL A 178 0.36 0.77 -1.93
N GLY A 179 -0.80 1.16 -2.45
CA GLY A 179 -2.00 0.37 -2.27
C GLY A 179 -3.17 0.85 -3.10
N ALA A 180 -4.15 -0.03 -3.28
CA ALA A 180 -5.38 0.22 -4.00
C ALA A 180 -6.57 -0.49 -3.34
N VAL A 181 -7.74 0.13 -3.43
CA VAL A 181 -9.03 -0.44 -3.01
C VAL A 181 -10.07 -0.16 -4.08
N ALA A 182 -10.96 -1.11 -4.35
CA ALA A 182 -11.98 -0.96 -5.38
C ALA A 182 -13.32 -1.55 -4.98
N CYS A 183 -14.39 -0.95 -5.51
CA CYS A 183 -15.76 -1.46 -5.54
C CYS A 183 -16.16 -1.60 -7.01
N ASP A 184 -16.56 -2.80 -7.43
CA ASP A 184 -17.02 -3.06 -8.80
C ASP A 184 -18.52 -2.80 -8.98
N VAL A 185 -19.00 -3.00 -10.21
CA VAL A 185 -20.41 -2.80 -10.60
C VAL A 185 -21.39 -3.76 -9.90
N ASN A 186 -20.89 -4.85 -9.33
CA ASN A 186 -21.66 -5.83 -8.57
C ASN A 186 -21.63 -5.56 -7.06
N GLY A 187 -20.89 -4.52 -6.63
CA GLY A 187 -20.68 -4.20 -5.23
C GLY A 187 -19.66 -5.10 -4.53
N ASN A 188 -18.84 -5.87 -5.29
CA ASN A 188 -17.73 -6.57 -4.68
C ASN A 188 -16.58 -5.62 -4.39
N LEU A 189 -15.91 -5.89 -3.28
CA LEU A 189 -14.81 -5.10 -2.76
C LEU A 189 -13.51 -5.87 -2.86
N ALA A 190 -12.43 -5.17 -3.15
CA ALA A 190 -11.09 -5.73 -3.07
C ALA A 190 -10.09 -4.70 -2.55
N ALA A 191 -9.01 -5.19 -1.94
CA ALA A 191 -7.91 -4.37 -1.45
C ALA A 191 -6.58 -5.03 -1.79
N ALA A 192 -5.57 -4.23 -2.12
CA ALA A 192 -4.19 -4.67 -2.31
C ALA A 192 -3.21 -3.63 -1.76
N THR A 193 -2.13 -4.09 -1.13
CA THR A 193 -1.07 -3.23 -0.57
C THR A 193 0.29 -3.86 -0.86
N SER A 194 1.30 -3.06 -1.21
CA SER A 194 2.66 -3.51 -1.52
C SER A 194 3.71 -2.53 -1.00
N THR A 195 4.87 -3.02 -0.55
CA THR A 195 5.94 -2.20 0.02
C THR A 195 7.32 -2.83 -0.08
N GLY A 196 8.36 -1.99 -0.14
CA GLY A 196 9.74 -2.38 0.17
C GLY A 196 10.05 -2.37 1.69
N GLY A 197 9.11 -1.91 2.51
CA GLY A 197 9.26 -1.81 3.96
C GLY A 197 9.90 -0.48 4.38
N MET A 198 10.80 -0.52 5.37
CA MET A 198 11.49 0.66 5.90
C MET A 198 12.96 0.67 5.51
N THR A 199 13.49 1.85 5.16
CA THR A 199 14.93 2.02 4.93
C THR A 199 15.71 1.53 6.14
N ASN A 200 16.79 0.79 5.89
CA ASN A 200 17.66 0.22 6.92
C ASN A 200 16.97 -0.84 7.81
N LYS A 201 15.87 -1.47 7.34
CA LYS A 201 15.26 -2.59 8.06
C LYS A 201 16.24 -3.76 8.22
N GLN A 202 16.09 -4.48 9.33
CA GLN A 202 16.97 -5.59 9.73
C GLN A 202 16.19 -6.89 9.87
N PHE A 203 16.92 -8.02 9.83
CA PHE A 203 16.46 -9.34 10.28
C PHE A 203 15.19 -9.87 9.59
N GLY A 204 14.91 -9.46 8.36
CA GLY A 204 13.68 -9.84 7.65
C GLY A 204 12.42 -9.19 8.25
N ARG A 205 12.52 -7.99 8.84
CA ARG A 205 11.39 -7.25 9.40
C ARG A 205 10.24 -7.16 8.40
N VAL A 206 9.06 -7.60 8.87
CA VAL A 206 7.79 -7.55 8.14
C VAL A 206 6.92 -6.42 8.68
N GLY A 207 6.37 -5.60 7.78
CA GLY A 207 5.45 -4.51 8.11
C GLY A 207 3.98 -4.94 8.13
N ASP A 208 3.08 -3.95 8.18
CA ASP A 208 1.63 -4.17 8.14
C ASP A 208 1.12 -4.63 6.77
N SER A 209 1.82 -4.28 5.68
CA SER A 209 1.34 -4.40 4.30
C SER A 209 1.04 -5.84 3.85
N SER A 210 1.71 -6.84 4.39
CA SER A 210 1.46 -8.26 4.12
C SER A 210 0.54 -8.93 5.16
N ILE A 211 0.13 -8.20 6.19
CA ILE A 211 -0.71 -8.74 7.27
C ILE A 211 -2.17 -8.37 7.00
N ILE A 212 -2.96 -9.38 6.62
CA ILE A 212 -4.41 -9.24 6.44
C ILE A 212 -5.05 -8.76 7.74
N GLY A 213 -5.84 -7.70 7.65
CA GLY A 213 -6.47 -7.01 8.77
C GLY A 213 -5.62 -5.88 9.39
N ALA A 214 -4.31 -5.83 9.14
CA ALA A 214 -3.48 -4.69 9.54
C ALA A 214 -3.32 -3.69 8.39
N GLY A 215 -2.61 -4.09 7.34
CA GLY A 215 -2.32 -3.22 6.18
C GLY A 215 -3.35 -3.33 5.05
N THR A 216 -3.99 -4.49 4.90
CA THR A 216 -4.94 -4.79 3.82
C THR A 216 -6.14 -5.52 4.38
N TYR A 217 -7.36 -5.12 4.01
CA TYR A 217 -8.56 -5.86 4.36
C TYR A 217 -9.68 -5.59 3.35
N ALA A 218 -10.50 -6.58 3.01
CA ALA A 218 -11.71 -6.41 2.20
C ALA A 218 -12.83 -7.34 2.68
N ASN A 219 -14.05 -6.81 2.75
CA ASN A 219 -15.25 -7.57 3.07
C ASN A 219 -16.49 -6.89 2.50
N ASN A 220 -17.24 -7.58 1.62
CA ASN A 220 -18.42 -7.03 0.94
C ASN A 220 -19.52 -6.53 1.90
N LYS A 221 -19.53 -6.98 3.15
CA LYS A 221 -20.49 -6.50 4.16
C LYS A 221 -20.14 -5.10 4.69
N THR A 222 -18.89 -4.66 4.53
CA THR A 222 -18.36 -3.44 5.14
C THR A 222 -17.57 -2.61 4.14
N CYS A 223 -16.26 -2.86 4.03
CA CYS A 223 -15.30 -2.02 3.31
C CYS A 223 -14.08 -2.79 2.82
N ALA A 224 -13.41 -2.22 1.83
CA ALA A 224 -12.02 -2.50 1.49
C ALA A 224 -11.13 -1.35 1.99
N ILE A 225 -9.99 -1.69 2.61
CA ILE A 225 -9.04 -0.78 3.23
C ILE A 225 -7.61 -1.17 2.83
N SER A 226 -6.81 -0.17 2.49
CA SER A 226 -5.36 -0.29 2.29
C SER A 226 -4.64 0.83 3.06
N CYS A 227 -3.60 0.46 3.80
CA CYS A 227 -2.90 1.32 4.76
C CYS A 227 -1.48 1.68 4.31
N THR A 228 -0.98 2.79 4.84
CA THR A 228 0.41 3.22 4.68
C THR A 228 0.90 4.01 5.89
N GLY A 229 2.14 3.80 6.32
CA GLY A 229 2.72 4.50 7.46
C GLY A 229 3.81 3.70 8.16
N HIS A 230 4.00 3.99 9.45
CA HIS A 230 4.84 3.19 10.33
C HIS A 230 4.10 1.90 10.71
N GLY A 231 4.51 0.76 10.14
CA GLY A 231 3.73 -0.47 10.19
C GLY A 231 3.45 -1.04 11.58
N GLU A 232 4.37 -0.91 12.53
CA GLU A 232 4.28 -1.50 13.87
C GLU A 232 3.02 -1.03 14.63
N PRO A 233 2.71 0.28 14.71
CA PRO A 233 1.40 0.77 15.17
C PRO A 233 0.18 0.17 14.45
N PHE A 234 0.23 0.02 13.12
CA PHE A 234 -0.90 -0.50 12.34
C PHE A 234 -1.18 -1.98 12.64
N ILE A 235 -0.12 -2.78 12.83
CA ILE A 235 -0.21 -4.17 13.28
C ILE A 235 -0.81 -4.23 14.68
N LYS A 236 -0.25 -3.49 15.64
CA LYS A 236 -0.72 -3.47 17.04
C LYS A 236 -2.20 -3.06 17.16
N ALA A 237 -2.67 -2.17 16.27
CA ALA A 237 -4.04 -1.70 16.27
C ALA A 237 -5.00 -2.55 15.43
N VAL A 238 -4.50 -3.52 14.65
CA VAL A 238 -5.25 -4.28 13.64
C VAL A 238 -6.04 -3.32 12.74
N ALA A 239 -5.34 -2.31 12.22
CA ALA A 239 -5.93 -1.04 11.79
C ALA A 239 -6.99 -1.18 10.69
N ALA A 240 -6.71 -1.93 9.62
CA ALA A 240 -7.65 -2.11 8.51
C ALA A 240 -8.93 -2.85 8.93
N TYR A 241 -8.79 -3.93 9.70
CA TYR A 241 -9.94 -4.71 10.18
C TYR A 241 -10.78 -3.94 11.22
N ASP A 242 -10.14 -3.11 12.05
CA ASP A 242 -10.86 -2.30 13.03
C ASP A 242 -11.86 -1.32 12.37
N VAL A 243 -11.56 -0.83 11.15
CA VAL A 243 -12.54 -0.04 10.37
C VAL A 243 -13.75 -0.89 10.01
N SER A 244 -13.54 -2.12 9.53
CA SER A 244 -14.63 -3.07 9.24
C SER A 244 -15.47 -3.33 10.48
N CYS A 245 -14.85 -3.63 11.63
CA CYS A 245 -15.54 -3.83 12.91
C CYS A 245 -16.36 -2.62 13.35
N LEU A 246 -15.84 -1.40 13.17
CA LEU A 246 -16.57 -0.17 13.50
C LEU A 246 -17.78 0.04 12.58
N MET A 247 -17.67 -0.30 11.31
CA MET A 247 -18.80 -0.26 10.38
C MET A 247 -19.84 -1.32 10.76
N GLU A 248 -19.43 -2.57 10.95
CA GLU A 248 -20.32 -3.70 11.21
C GLU A 248 -20.99 -3.61 12.58
N TYR A 249 -20.21 -3.38 13.64
CA TYR A 249 -20.71 -3.51 15.02
C TYR A 249 -21.22 -2.20 15.60
N LYS A 250 -20.83 -1.05 15.03
CA LYS A 250 -21.27 0.28 15.49
C LYS A 250 -22.07 1.06 14.45
N GLY A 251 -22.25 0.52 13.25
CA GLY A 251 -22.98 1.20 12.17
C GLY A 251 -22.29 2.49 11.71
N PHE A 252 -20.97 2.60 11.86
CA PHE A 252 -20.26 3.80 11.40
C PHE A 252 -20.24 3.88 9.88
N SER A 253 -20.24 5.09 9.34
CA SER A 253 -19.84 5.30 7.94
C SER A 253 -18.36 4.97 7.77
N LEU A 254 -17.95 4.65 6.55
CA LEU A 254 -16.56 4.40 6.18
C LEU A 254 -15.63 5.50 6.71
N GLU A 255 -15.90 6.75 6.34
CA GLU A 255 -15.08 7.90 6.74
C GLU A 255 -15.00 8.07 8.28
N LYS A 256 -16.11 7.84 8.99
CA LYS A 256 -16.13 7.93 10.46
C LYS A 256 -15.32 6.80 11.11
N GLY A 257 -15.39 5.59 10.57
CA GLY A 257 -14.57 4.44 10.97
C GLY A 257 -13.09 4.73 10.76
N MET A 258 -12.70 5.15 9.56
CA MET A 258 -11.32 5.49 9.22
C MET A 258 -10.77 6.63 10.09
N ASN A 259 -11.55 7.70 10.30
CA ASN A 259 -11.14 8.80 11.20
C ASN A 259 -10.96 8.34 12.65
N LYS A 260 -11.82 7.43 13.15
CA LYS A 260 -11.66 6.85 14.49
C LYS A 260 -10.35 6.08 14.63
N VAL A 261 -9.96 5.33 13.59
CA VAL A 261 -8.70 4.58 13.60
C VAL A 261 -7.51 5.52 13.46
N VAL A 262 -7.45 6.28 12.36
CA VAL A 262 -6.27 7.10 11.98
C VAL A 262 -6.05 8.28 12.92
N MET A 263 -7.11 9.05 13.19
CA MET A 263 -7.00 10.32 13.91
C MET A 263 -7.16 10.16 15.43
N LYS A 264 -7.40 8.93 15.93
CA LYS A 264 -7.53 8.68 17.37
C LYS A 264 -6.76 7.45 17.84
N LYS A 265 -7.05 6.25 17.33
CA LYS A 265 -6.42 5.03 17.84
C LYS A 265 -4.92 4.99 17.52
N LEU A 266 -4.53 5.28 16.27
CA LEU A 266 -3.12 5.27 15.87
C LEU A 266 -2.32 6.35 16.58
N LEU A 267 -2.83 7.58 16.66
CA LEU A 267 -2.14 8.66 17.38
C LEU A 267 -1.86 8.34 18.86
N LYS A 268 -2.71 7.55 19.53
CA LYS A 268 -2.50 7.13 20.93
C LYS A 268 -1.34 6.17 21.13
N ILE A 269 -0.84 5.55 20.05
CA ILE A 269 0.27 4.60 20.07
C ILE A 269 1.42 5.08 19.16
N ASP A 270 1.51 6.40 18.97
CA ASP A 270 2.52 7.07 18.15
C ASP A 270 2.56 6.59 16.69
N GLY A 271 1.39 6.19 16.17
CA GLY A 271 1.18 5.78 14.78
C GLY A 271 1.01 6.98 13.86
N GLU A 272 1.97 7.16 12.95
CA GLU A 272 1.91 8.10 11.84
C GLU A 272 1.63 7.35 10.53
N GLY A 273 0.69 7.86 9.72
CA GLY A 273 0.32 7.27 8.44
C GLY A 273 -1.08 7.66 7.97
N GLY A 274 -1.67 6.80 7.15
CA GLY A 274 -3.01 6.94 6.60
C GLY A 274 -3.53 5.65 5.99
N MET A 275 -4.72 5.75 5.42
CA MET A 275 -5.39 4.67 4.72
C MET A 275 -6.36 5.23 3.68
N ILE A 276 -6.59 4.44 2.65
CA ILE A 276 -7.69 4.63 1.69
C ILE A 276 -8.74 3.56 1.93
N GLY A 277 -9.99 3.89 1.63
CA GLY A 277 -11.08 2.95 1.77
C GLY A 277 -12.17 3.15 0.73
N VAL A 278 -12.86 2.06 0.39
CA VAL A 278 -14.16 2.07 -0.29
C VAL A 278 -15.15 1.14 0.39
N ASP A 279 -16.44 1.50 0.38
CA ASP A 279 -17.53 0.62 0.84
C ASP A 279 -18.32 0.04 -0.34
N ALA A 280 -19.20 -0.95 -0.07
CA ALA A 280 -19.99 -1.63 -1.10
C ALA A 280 -21.03 -0.74 -1.80
N LYS A 281 -21.20 0.51 -1.34
CA LYS A 281 -22.01 1.54 -2.00
C LYS A 281 -21.17 2.44 -2.93
N GLY A 282 -19.87 2.15 -3.04
CA GLY A 282 -18.91 2.91 -3.82
C GLY A 282 -18.47 4.22 -3.16
N ASN A 283 -18.76 4.46 -1.87
CA ASN A 283 -18.23 5.64 -1.18
C ASN A 283 -16.73 5.46 -0.97
N ALA A 284 -15.94 6.49 -1.26
CA ALA A 284 -14.50 6.49 -1.01
C ALA A 284 -14.13 7.46 0.13
N ALA A 285 -13.10 7.12 0.88
CA ALA A 285 -12.48 8.00 1.86
C ALA A 285 -10.95 7.81 1.85
N LEU A 286 -10.21 8.89 2.09
CA LEU A 286 -8.74 8.90 2.06
C LEU A 286 -8.23 9.70 3.26
N VAL A 287 -7.93 9.01 4.36
CA VAL A 287 -7.71 9.62 5.69
C VAL A 287 -6.26 9.42 6.13
N PHE A 288 -5.60 10.47 6.59
CA PHE A 288 -4.20 10.42 7.02
C PHE A 288 -3.90 11.46 8.11
N ASN A 289 -3.00 11.11 9.03
CA ASN A 289 -2.55 11.98 10.10
C ASN A 289 -1.16 12.60 9.85
N SER A 290 -0.40 12.08 8.89
CA SER A 290 0.89 12.60 8.40
C SER A 290 0.77 13.99 7.74
N LYS A 291 1.88 14.64 7.38
CA LYS A 291 1.86 15.94 6.67
C LYS A 291 1.33 15.84 5.23
N GLY A 292 1.49 14.70 4.58
CA GLY A 292 0.98 14.42 3.24
C GLY A 292 0.76 12.92 3.01
N MET A 293 0.01 12.62 1.96
CA MET A 293 -0.21 11.28 1.43
C MET A 293 -0.47 11.38 -0.07
N TYR A 294 0.38 10.73 -0.87
CA TYR A 294 0.16 10.56 -2.31
C TYR A 294 -1.09 9.70 -2.49
N ARG A 295 -2.15 10.26 -3.08
CA ARG A 295 -3.45 9.59 -3.09
C ARG A 295 -4.31 10.03 -4.26
N GLY A 296 -5.27 9.20 -4.62
CA GLY A 296 -6.33 9.58 -5.54
C GLY A 296 -7.49 8.61 -5.54
N PHE A 297 -8.63 9.04 -6.09
CA PHE A 297 -9.76 8.17 -6.34
C PHE A 297 -10.47 8.56 -7.63
N TYR A 298 -11.15 7.59 -8.24
CA TYR A 298 -11.97 7.78 -9.42
C TYR A 298 -13.24 6.93 -9.30
N SER A 299 -14.38 7.59 -9.44
CA SER A 299 -15.71 7.03 -9.29
C SER A 299 -16.53 7.20 -10.56
N SER A 300 -17.42 6.24 -10.81
CA SER A 300 -18.33 6.20 -11.96
C SER A 300 -19.33 7.37 -12.01
N ASP A 301 -19.48 8.13 -10.93
CA ASP A 301 -20.28 9.37 -10.90
C ASP A 301 -19.51 10.61 -11.44
N GLY A 302 -18.34 10.40 -12.03
CA GLY A 302 -17.50 11.44 -12.62
C GLY A 302 -16.57 12.13 -11.63
N LYS A 303 -16.60 11.79 -10.34
CA LYS A 303 -15.68 12.35 -9.35
C LYS A 303 -14.30 11.71 -9.49
N ARG A 304 -13.29 12.54 -9.75
CA ARG A 304 -11.87 12.19 -9.79
C ARG A 304 -11.08 13.20 -8.98
N GLU A 305 -10.22 12.71 -8.11
CA GLU A 305 -9.29 13.55 -7.34
C GLU A 305 -7.93 12.88 -7.26
N VAL A 306 -6.87 13.66 -7.41
CA VAL A 306 -5.50 13.24 -7.09
C VAL A 306 -4.87 14.36 -6.26
N SER A 307 -4.30 13.99 -5.12
CA SER A 307 -3.79 14.93 -4.12
C SER A 307 -2.55 14.36 -3.44
N ILE A 308 -1.65 15.22 -2.98
CA ILE A 308 -0.41 14.83 -2.29
C ILE A 308 -0.36 15.44 -0.88
N TYR A 309 -0.74 16.70 -0.77
CA TYR A 309 -0.69 17.46 0.48
C TYR A 309 -2.04 17.46 1.21
N LYS A 310 -2.07 18.07 2.39
CA LYS A 310 -3.30 18.42 3.14
C LYS A 310 -3.97 19.64 2.54
#